data_AF-A0AAP6EFN8-F1
#
_entry.id   AF-A0AAP6EFN8-F1
#
_cell.length_a   1.000
_cell.length_b   1.000
_cell.length_c   1.000
_cell.angle_alpha   90.00
_cell.angle_beta   90.00
_cell.angle_gamma   90.00
#
_symmetry.space_group_name_H-M   'P 1'
#
loop_
_entity.id
_entity.type
_entity.pdbx_description
1 polymer ?
#
loop_
_entity_poly.entity_id
_entity_poly.type
_entity_poly.pdbx_seq_one_letter_code
_entity_poly.pdbx_strand_id
1 'polypeptide(L)'
;MADGHKVDFEALAKLIVDLAECAGGMRTTMRELEDIGPSGTGSGELEDACHHFQAKWGHGIKLIADATSGVTEKVAQAGRLYQGTEDEVVKLVSAVQAVDKTMRAGDR
;
A
#
# COMPACT_ATOMS: atom_id res chain seq x y z
N MET A 1 -10.96 -1.36 -20.72
CA MET A 1 -11.03 -2.01 -19.39
C MET A 1 -9.70 -2.01 -18.63
N ALA A 2 -8.56 -1.64 -19.24
CA ALA A 2 -7.25 -1.66 -18.57
C ALA A 2 -6.93 -0.42 -17.70
N ASP A 3 -7.51 0.75 -17.99
CA ASP A 3 -7.15 1.99 -17.28
C ASP A 3 -7.66 2.09 -15.84
N GLY A 4 -8.77 1.45 -15.50
CA GLY A 4 -9.34 1.52 -14.15
C GLY A 4 -8.47 0.84 -13.09
N HIS A 5 -7.91 -0.33 -13.43
CA HIS A 5 -7.07 -1.08 -12.49
C HIS A 5 -5.78 -0.30 -12.18
N LYS A 6 -5.11 0.25 -13.18
CA LYS A 6 -3.84 0.96 -12.99
C LYS A 6 -3.96 2.17 -12.05
N VAL A 7 -5.05 2.91 -12.13
CA VAL A 7 -5.36 4.06 -11.26
C VAL A 7 -5.59 3.62 -9.81
N ASP A 8 -6.27 2.50 -9.57
CA ASP A 8 -6.49 1.97 -8.23
C ASP A 8 -5.17 1.56 -7.55
N PHE A 9 -4.25 0.97 -8.31
CA PHE A 9 -2.91 0.59 -7.81
C PHE A 9 -2.08 1.80 -7.39
N GLU A 10 -2.07 2.86 -8.20
CA GLU A 10 -1.34 4.09 -7.89
C GLU A 10 -1.93 4.82 -6.69
N ALA A 11 -3.26 4.87 -6.58
CA ALA A 11 -3.95 5.45 -5.43
C ALA A 11 -3.65 4.68 -4.13
N LEU A 12 -3.61 3.35 -4.18
CA LEU A 12 -3.25 2.50 -3.04
C LEU A 12 -1.80 2.71 -2.63
N ALA A 13 -0.87 2.71 -3.61
CA ALA A 13 0.55 3.02 -3.38
C ALA A 13 0.74 4.37 -2.69
N LYS A 14 0.00 5.39 -3.14
CA LYS A 14 0.03 6.72 -2.53
C LYS A 14 -0.52 6.71 -1.11
N LEU A 15 -1.65 6.05 -0.86
CA LEU A 15 -2.24 5.94 0.47
C LEU A 15 -1.27 5.29 1.49
N ILE A 16 -0.51 4.29 1.05
CA ILE A 16 0.51 3.63 1.87
C ILE A 16 1.61 4.62 2.29
N VAL A 17 2.10 5.43 1.34
CA VAL A 17 3.12 6.45 1.60
C VAL A 17 2.59 7.52 2.55
N ASP A 18 1.39 8.04 2.29
CA ASP A 18 0.77 9.09 3.11
C ASP A 18 0.56 8.60 4.57
N LEU A 19 0.17 7.34 4.77
CA LEU A 19 0.05 6.72 6.11
C LEU A 19 1.40 6.54 6.81
N ALA A 20 2.44 6.15 6.08
CA ALA A 20 3.78 6.01 6.63
C ALA A 20 4.39 7.36 7.05
N GLU A 21 4.20 8.41 6.24
CA GLU A 21 4.62 9.78 6.54
C GLU A 21 3.88 10.33 7.77
N CYS A 22 2.56 10.13 7.84
CA CYS A 22 1.76 10.54 8.99
C CYS A 22 2.25 9.84 10.29
N ALA A 23 2.49 8.54 10.24
CA ALA A 23 3.05 7.78 11.36
C ALA A 23 4.45 8.28 11.77
N GLY A 24 5.30 8.63 10.79
CA GLY A 24 6.63 9.19 11.01
C GLY A 24 6.57 10.56 11.69
N GLY A 25 5.77 11.48 11.16
CA GLY A 25 5.57 12.82 11.72
C GLY A 25 5.07 12.77 13.17
N MET A 26 4.10 11.90 13.45
CA MET A 26 3.57 11.74 14.80
C MET A 26 4.58 11.11 15.77
N ARG A 27 5.42 10.16 15.33
CA ARG A 27 6.53 9.65 16.15
C ARG A 27 7.52 10.75 16.51
N THR A 28 7.85 11.62 15.55
CA THR A 28 8.69 12.79 15.79
C THR A 28 8.06 13.71 16.82
N THR A 29 6.79 14.09 16.64
CA THR A 29 6.08 14.93 17.61
C THR A 29 5.99 14.30 19.00
N MET A 30 5.80 12.98 19.09
CA MET A 30 5.78 12.28 20.38
C MET A 30 7.14 12.28 21.08
N ARG A 31 8.22 12.13 20.32
CA ARG A 31 9.59 12.23 20.85
C ARG A 31 9.91 13.66 21.27
N GLU A 32 9.45 14.66 20.53
CA GLU A 32 9.54 16.07 20.95
C GLU A 32 8.76 16.31 22.25
N LEU A 33 7.59 15.68 22.41
CA LEU A 33 6.81 15.73 23.64
C LEU A 33 7.52 15.07 24.84
N GLU A 34 8.26 13.99 24.59
CA GLU A 34 9.10 13.29 25.58
C GLU A 34 10.34 14.12 25.96
N ASP A 35 11.02 14.72 24.97
CA ASP A 35 12.17 15.61 25.17
C ASP A 35 11.79 16.89 25.94
N ILE A 36 10.52 17.30 25.94
CA ILE A 36 9.99 18.41 26.77
C ILE A 36 9.89 18.03 28.27
N GLY A 37 10.02 16.75 28.64
CA GLY A 37 10.03 16.31 30.04
C GLY A 37 11.20 16.89 30.86
N PRO A 38 11.37 16.48 32.12
CA PRO A 38 10.90 17.06 33.40
C PRO A 38 11.00 18.59 33.59
N SER A 39 11.48 19.33 32.58
CA SER A 39 11.79 20.76 32.69
C SER A 39 10.58 21.67 32.51
N GLY A 40 9.42 21.13 32.10
CA GLY A 40 8.30 21.95 31.60
C GLY A 40 6.95 21.86 32.32
N THR A 41 6.60 20.77 33.01
CA THR A 41 5.18 20.56 33.44
C THR A 41 4.96 20.19 34.90
N GLY A 42 5.93 19.56 35.57
CA GLY A 42 5.98 19.43 37.03
C GLY A 42 5.00 18.45 37.71
N SER A 43 4.14 17.73 36.99
CA SER A 43 3.22 16.74 37.59
C SER A 43 3.40 15.33 37.02
N GLY A 44 3.65 14.35 37.90
CA GLY A 44 3.83 12.95 37.52
C GLY A 44 2.61 12.32 36.84
N GLU A 45 1.40 12.84 37.09
CA GLU A 45 0.18 12.41 36.41
C GLU A 45 0.16 12.78 34.92
N LEU A 46 0.78 13.91 34.53
CA LEU A 46 0.89 14.29 33.14
C LEU A 46 1.94 13.44 32.41
N GLU A 47 3.06 13.14 33.09
CA GLU A 47 4.07 12.22 32.56
C GLU A 47 3.50 10.83 32.31
N ASP A 48 2.77 10.27 33.27
CA ASP A 48 2.09 8.97 33.12
C ASP A 48 1.05 8.98 31.99
N ALA A 49 0.27 10.05 31.86
CA ALA A 49 -0.70 10.20 30.79
C ALA A 49 -0.02 10.29 29.40
N CYS A 50 1.08 11.03 29.30
CA CYS A 50 1.90 11.10 28.09
C CYS A 50 2.48 9.72 27.74
N HIS A 51 3.03 9.00 28.71
CA HIS A 51 3.60 7.67 28.49
C HIS A 51 2.55 6.66 28.01
N HIS A 52 1.36 6.66 28.63
CA HIS A 52 0.27 5.77 28.26
C HIS A 52 -0.32 6.10 26.89
N PHE A 53 -0.43 7.39 26.58
CA PHE A 53 -0.85 7.86 25.26
C PHE A 53 0.15 7.43 24.18
N GLN A 54 1.45 7.64 24.41
CA GLN A 54 2.52 7.20 23.51
C GLN A 54 2.49 5.68 23.26
N ALA A 55 2.33 4.87 24.31
CA ALA A 55 2.29 3.41 24.18
C ALA A 55 1.09 2.94 23.36
N LYS A 56 -0.12 3.41 23.68
CA LYS A 56 -1.35 3.04 22.95
C LYS A 56 -1.32 3.52 21.51
N TRP A 57 -0.84 4.74 21.27
CA TRP A 57 -0.77 5.30 19.94
C TRP A 57 0.29 4.59 19.09
N GLY A 58 1.46 4.30 19.65
CA GLY A 58 2.50 3.50 19.00
C GLY A 58 2.00 2.11 18.59
N HIS A 59 1.17 1.49 19.42
CA HIS A 59 0.48 0.25 19.07
C HIS A 59 -0.51 0.44 17.90
N GLY A 60 -1.34 1.48 17.93
CA GLY A 60 -2.27 1.81 16.84
C GLY A 60 -1.57 2.06 15.50
N ILE A 61 -0.47 2.81 15.50
CA ILE A 61 0.38 3.03 14.31
C ILE A 61 0.88 1.69 13.77
N LYS A 62 1.34 0.79 14.64
CA LYS A 62 1.82 -0.54 14.22
C LYS A 62 0.72 -1.35 13.54
N LEU A 63 -0.50 -1.36 14.10
CA LEU A 63 -1.65 -2.03 13.50
C LEU A 63 -2.00 -1.45 12.12
N ILE A 64 -1.96 -0.13 11.98
CA ILE A 64 -2.21 0.55 10.69
C ILE A 64 -1.13 0.17 9.68
N ALA A 65 0.14 0.18 10.07
CA ALA A 65 1.25 -0.22 9.21
C ALA A 65 1.10 -1.67 8.74
N ASP A 66 0.84 -2.60 9.67
CA ASP A 66 0.67 -4.03 9.36
C ASP A 66 -0.50 -4.26 8.40
N ALA A 67 -1.65 -3.62 8.64
CA ALA A 67 -2.81 -3.71 7.75
C ALA A 67 -2.52 -3.15 6.36
N THR A 68 -1.84 -2.01 6.31
CA THR A 68 -1.46 -1.30 5.07
C THR A 68 -0.48 -2.14 4.26
N SER A 69 0.52 -2.74 4.89
CA SER A 69 1.44 -3.69 4.23
C SER A 69 0.69 -4.91 3.68
N GLY A 70 -0.25 -5.48 4.43
CA GLY A 70 -1.06 -6.61 3.96
C GLY A 70 -1.94 -6.26 2.75
N VAL A 71 -2.52 -5.06 2.73
CA VAL A 71 -3.26 -4.54 1.56
C VAL A 71 -2.33 -4.37 0.36
N THR A 72 -1.17 -3.72 0.56
CA THR A 72 -0.14 -3.52 -0.48
C THR A 72 0.24 -4.83 -1.15
N GLU A 73 0.50 -5.87 -0.35
CA GLU A 73 0.96 -7.16 -0.84
C GLU A 73 -0.13 -7.88 -1.66
N LYS A 74 -1.37 -7.87 -1.16
CA LYS A 74 -2.53 -8.45 -1.88
C LYS A 74 -2.81 -7.73 -3.18
N VAL A 75 -2.70 -6.41 -3.16
CA VAL A 75 -2.85 -5.56 -4.34
C VAL A 75 -1.77 -5.94 -5.35
N ALA A 76 -0.49 -5.90 -4.97
CA ALA A 76 0.61 -6.31 -5.83
C ALA A 76 0.43 -7.74 -6.40
N GLN A 77 -0.10 -8.67 -5.60
CA GLN A 77 -0.44 -10.03 -6.05
C GLN A 77 -1.54 -10.02 -7.10
N ALA A 78 -2.63 -9.28 -6.89
CA ALA A 78 -3.69 -9.11 -7.88
C ALA A 78 -3.13 -8.54 -9.19
N GLY A 79 -2.23 -7.56 -9.12
CA GLY A 79 -1.60 -6.96 -10.30
C GLY A 79 -0.82 -7.99 -11.12
N ARG A 80 -0.03 -8.84 -10.46
CA ARG A 80 0.68 -9.95 -11.12
C ARG A 80 -0.27 -10.95 -11.78
N LEU A 81 -1.38 -11.28 -11.12
CA LEU A 81 -2.39 -12.20 -11.67
C LEU A 81 -3.07 -11.61 -12.91
N TYR A 82 -3.43 -10.32 -12.88
CA TYR A 82 -4.01 -9.63 -14.03
C TYR A 82 -3.03 -9.57 -15.20
N GLN A 83 -1.78 -9.17 -14.96
CA GLN A 83 -0.74 -9.11 -15.99
C GLN A 83 -0.53 -10.48 -16.66
N GLY A 84 -0.42 -11.55 -15.85
CA GLY A 84 -0.26 -12.91 -16.38
C GLY A 84 -1.47 -13.37 -17.18
N THR A 85 -2.68 -12.97 -16.79
CA THR A 85 -3.90 -13.26 -17.53
C THR A 85 -3.94 -12.52 -18.87
N GLU A 86 -3.58 -11.24 -18.88
CA GLU A 86 -3.50 -10.45 -20.11
C GLU A 86 -2.46 -11.03 -21.09
N ASP A 87 -1.29 -11.44 -20.60
CA ASP A 87 -0.24 -12.05 -21.42
C ASP A 87 -0.71 -13.36 -22.07
N GLU A 88 -1.43 -14.21 -21.33
CA GLU A 88 -2.03 -15.45 -21.88
C GLU A 88 -3.12 -15.15 -22.91
N VAL A 89 -3.97 -14.15 -22.66
CA VAL A 89 -4.98 -13.71 -23.63
C VAL A 89 -4.30 -13.20 -24.92
N VAL A 90 -3.25 -12.39 -24.81
CA VAL A 90 -2.50 -11.88 -25.96
C VAL A 90 -1.86 -13.01 -26.76
N LYS A 91 -1.26 -14.02 -26.11
CA LYS A 91 -0.72 -15.22 -26.78
C LYS A 91 -1.80 -15.97 -27.54
N LEU A 92 -2.94 -16.25 -26.90
CA LEU A 92 -4.06 -16.97 -27.51
C LEU A 92 -4.62 -16.21 -28.72
N VAL A 93 -4.86 -14.90 -28.57
CA VAL A 93 -5.34 -14.05 -29.66
C VAL A 93 -4.35 -14.03 -30.83
N SER A 94 -3.05 -13.90 -30.55
CA SER A 94 -2.00 -13.90 -31.59
C SER A 94 -1.93 -15.25 -32.32
N ALA A 95 -2.07 -16.35 -31.59
CA ALA A 95 -2.10 -17.70 -32.16
C ALA A 95 -3.31 -17.92 -33.06
N VAL A 96 -4.50 -17.50 -32.62
CA VAL A 96 -5.74 -17.55 -33.43
C VAL A 96 -5.60 -16.72 -34.71
N GLN A 97 -5.05 -15.51 -34.61
CA GLN A 97 -4.80 -14.67 -35.79
C GLN A 97 -3.83 -15.31 -36.79
N ALA A 98 -2.80 -16.00 -36.31
CA ALA A 98 -1.85 -16.71 -37.17
C ALA A 98 -2.51 -17.90 -37.90
N VAL A 99 -3.39 -18.64 -37.22
CA VAL A 99 -4.18 -19.73 -37.81
C VAL A 99 -5.19 -19.21 -38.85
N ASP A 100 -5.93 -18.15 -38.54
CA ASP A 100 -6.87 -17.54 -39.49
C ASP A 100 -6.16 -17.07 -40.78
N LYS A 101 -4.98 -16.45 -40.62
CA LYS A 101 -4.19 -15.95 -41.75
C LYS A 101 -3.65 -17.08 -42.64
N THR A 102 -3.28 -18.21 -42.05
CA THR A 102 -2.81 -19.38 -42.80
C THR A 102 -3.94 -20.12 -43.50
N MET A 103 -5.12 -20.24 -42.88
CA MET A 103 -6.31 -20.80 -43.53
C MET A 103 -6.75 -19.97 -44.75
N ARG A 104 -6.78 -18.64 -44.62
CA ARG A 104 -7.15 -17.72 -45.72
C ARG A 104 -6.13 -17.68 -46.87
N ALA A 105 -4.89 -18.09 -46.61
CA ALA A 105 -3.83 -18.16 -47.62
C ALA A 105 -3.81 -19.51 -48.37
N GLY A 106 -4.33 -20.59 -47.77
CA GLY A 106 -4.42 -21.92 -48.39
C GLY A 106 -5.65 -22.15 -49.26
N ASP A 107 -6.68 -21.29 -49.14
CA ASP A 107 -7.94 -21.34 -49.91
C ASP A 107 -7.89 -20.55 -51.24
N ARG A 108 -6.70 -20.13 -51.70
CA ARG A 108 -6.45 -19.46 -52.99
C ARG A 108 -5.46 -20.26 -53.84
#